data_AF-A0AAW4DTM0-F1
#
_entry.id   AF-A0AAW4DTM0-F1
#
_cell.length_a   1.000
_cell.length_b   1.000
_cell.length_c   1.000
_cell.angle_alpha   90.00
_cell.angle_beta   90.00
_cell.angle_gamma   90.00
#
_symmetry.space_group_name_H-M   'P 1'
#
loop_
_entity.id
_entity.type
_entity.pdbx_description
1 polymer ?
#
loop_
_entity_poly.entity_id
_entity_poly.type
_entity_poly.pdbx_seq_one_letter_code
_entity_poly.pdbx_strand_id
1 'polypeptide(L)' 'MECTTTADEVYGPRNAMLGRRAVDGNIWSGRTLIFRIIDDRVYSMHEQYLGRLKYGMAMTDRGALIFMVR' A
#
# COMPACT_ATOMS: atom_id res chain seq x y z
N MET A 1 13.20 -19.55 -15.61
CA MET A 1 12.71 -19.11 -14.29
C MET A 1 12.74 -17.58 -14.33
N GLU A 2 11.64 -16.97 -14.78
CA GLU A 2 11.52 -15.50 -14.77
C GLU A 2 10.99 -15.10 -13.39
N CYS A 3 11.79 -14.35 -12.63
CA CYS A 3 11.34 -13.73 -11.40
C CYS A 3 10.50 -12.50 -11.79
N THR A 4 9.23 -12.72 -12.13
CA THR A 4 8.26 -11.64 -12.27
C THR A 4 8.11 -10.99 -10.91
N THR A 5 8.89 -9.93 -10.67
CA THR A 5 8.73 -9.07 -9.51
C THR A 5 7.50 -8.22 -9.81
N THR A 6 6.32 -8.82 -9.69
CA THR A 6 5.04 -8.17 -9.95
C THR A 6 4.83 -7.16 -8.83
N ALA A 7 5.31 -5.95 -9.03
CA ALA A 7 5.07 -4.86 -8.11
C ALA A 7 3.65 -4.36 -8.35
N ASP A 8 2.74 -4.70 -7.44
CA ASP A 8 1.33 -4.32 -7.56
C ASP A 8 1.19 -2.80 -7.61
N GLU A 9 0.26 -2.31 -8.42
CA GLU A 9 0.01 -0.87 -8.51
C GLU A 9 -0.85 -0.42 -7.33
N VAL A 10 -0.51 0.73 -6.76
CA VAL A 10 -1.20 1.27 -5.60
C VAL A 10 -1.90 2.56 -5.98
N TYR A 11 -3.22 2.58 -5.76
CA TYR A 11 -4.10 3.68 -6.11
C TYR A 11 -4.78 4.27 -4.87
N GLY A 12 -4.79 5.58 -4.74
CA GLY A 12 -5.50 6.29 -3.69
C GLY A 12 -6.98 6.47 -4.00
N PRO A 13 -7.71 7.24 -3.15
CA PRO A 13 -9.06 7.67 -3.44
C PRO A 13 -9.15 8.33 -4.81
N ARG A 14 -10.28 8.15 -5.50
CA ARG A 14 -10.50 8.61 -6.88
C ARG A 14 -9.53 8.00 -7.91
N ASN A 15 -8.98 6.82 -7.61
CA ASN A 15 -8.10 6.07 -8.51
C ASN A 15 -6.82 6.85 -8.89
N ALA A 16 -6.32 7.70 -7.98
CA ALA A 16 -5.08 8.43 -8.17
C ALA A 16 -3.89 7.47 -8.01
N MET A 17 -3.00 7.38 -9.00
CA MET A 17 -1.81 6.53 -8.91
C MET A 17 -0.88 7.07 -7.82
N LEU A 18 -0.65 6.27 -6.77
CA LEU A 18 0.23 6.64 -5.66
C LEU A 18 1.63 6.05 -5.83
N GLY A 19 1.73 4.83 -6.34
CA GLY A 19 3.01 4.14 -6.41
C GLY A 19 2.88 2.65 -6.71
N ARG A 20 3.90 1.90 -6.32
CA ARG A 20 3.95 0.45 -6.45
C ARG A 20 4.29 -0.22 -5.14
N ARG A 21 3.65 -1.35 -4.86
CA ARG A 21 3.96 -2.21 -3.72
C ARG A 21 5.09 -3.16 -4.09
N ALA A 22 6.17 -3.13 -3.33
CA ALA A 22 7.24 -4.10 -3.41
C ALA A 22 6.89 -5.36 -2.61
N VAL A 23 7.59 -6.46 -2.90
CA VAL A 23 7.36 -7.79 -2.28
C VAL A 23 7.58 -7.80 -0.76
N ASP A 24 8.33 -6.84 -0.24
CA ASP A 24 8.58 -6.63 1.19
C ASP A 24 7.43 -5.88 1.90
N GLY A 25 6.35 -5.53 1.18
CA GLY A 25 5.20 -4.80 1.71
C GLY A 25 5.38 -3.29 1.73
N ASN A 26 6.52 -2.76 1.30
CA ASN A 26 6.75 -1.32 1.18
C ASN A 26 6.08 -0.76 -0.08
N ILE A 27 5.45 0.41 0.05
CA ILE A 27 4.83 1.10 -1.08
C ILE A 27 5.65 2.34 -1.40
N TRP A 28 6.13 2.41 -2.64
CA TRP A 28 7.02 3.45 -3.12
C TRP A 28 6.34 4.31 -4.19
N SER A 29 6.44 5.62 -4.02
CA SER A 29 6.16 6.61 -5.07
C SER A 29 7.49 7.08 -5.63
N GLY A 30 7.90 6.53 -6.77
CA GLY A 30 9.25 6.73 -7.30
C GLY A 30 10.32 6.23 -6.31
N ARG A 31 11.08 7.15 -5.71
CA ARG A 31 12.11 6.86 -4.69
C ARG A 31 11.66 7.12 -3.25
N THR A 32 10.41 7.54 -3.06
CA THR A 32 9.88 7.93 -1.76
C THR A 32 9.01 6.81 -1.19
N LEU A 33 9.35 6.32 0.00
CA LEU A 33 8.53 5.36 0.73
C LEU A 33 7.29 6.06 1.31
N ILE A 34 6.09 5.68 0.91
CA ILE A 34 4.86 6.37 1.34
C ILE A 34 4.03 5.57 2.34
N PHE A 35 4.04 4.23 2.24
CA PHE A 35 3.38 3.34 3.20
C PHE A 35 4.20 2.08 3.41
N ARG A 36 3.96 1.41 4.54
CA ARG A 36 4.48 0.06 4.82
C ARG A 36 3.32 -0.84 5.22
N ILE A 37 3.32 -2.08 4.73
CA ILE A 37 2.35 -3.11 5.11
C ILE A 37 3.10 -4.22 5.86
N ILE A 38 2.74 -4.45 7.11
CA ILE A 38 3.33 -5.49 7.97
C ILE A 38 2.17 -6.24 8.63
N ASP A 39 2.07 -7.56 8.41
CA ASP A 39 0.98 -8.40 8.92
C ASP A 39 -0.41 -7.78 8.68
N ASP A 40 -0.66 -7.38 7.43
CA ASP A 40 -1.86 -6.66 6.96
C ASP A 40 -2.10 -5.27 7.59
N ARG A 41 -1.26 -4.81 8.51
CA ARG A 41 -1.36 -3.47 9.10
C ARG A 41 -0.66 -2.45 8.21
N VAL A 42 -1.33 -1.34 7.98
CA VAL A 42 -0.86 -0.25 7.13
C VAL A 42 -0.29 0.85 8.01
N TYR A 43 0.94 1.25 7.72
CA TYR A 43 1.66 2.31 8.41
C TYR A 43 2.03 3.43 7.43
N SER A 44 2.08 4.66 7.93
CA SER A 44 2.67 5.79 7.20
C SER A 44 4.20 5.68 7.13
N MET A 45 4.84 6.56 6.38
CA MET A 45 6.31 6.72 6.39
C MET A 45 6.88 6.89 7.81
N HIS A 46 6.11 7.52 8.72
CA HIS A 46 6.51 7.80 10.10
C HIS A 46 6.08 6.72 11.09
N GLU A 47 5.83 5.50 10.62
CA GLU A 47 5.48 4.34 11.45
C GLU A 47 4.17 4.51 12.25
N GLN A 48 3.34 5.48 11.87
CA GLN A 48 2.02 5.64 12.44
C GLN A 48 1.08 4.61 11.82
N TYR A 49 0.44 3.80 12.66
CA TYR A 49 -0.63 2.90 12.24
C TYR A 49 -1.81 3.69 11.68
N LEU A 50 -2.25 3.33 10.48
CA LEU A 50 -3.35 3.99 9.78
C LEU A 50 -4.59 3.10 9.63
N GLY A 51 -4.41 1.78 9.61
CA GLY A 51 -5.49 0.84 9.36
C GLY A 51 -5.00 -0.52 8.88
N ARG A 52 -5.84 -1.24 8.14
CA ARG A 52 -5.54 -2.59 7.65
C ARG A 52 -5.83 -2.76 6.18
N LEU A 53 -5.00 -3.58 5.52
CA LEU A 53 -5.20 -4.08 4.17
C LEU A 53 -6.08 -5.33 4.23
N LYS A 54 -7.21 -5.32 3.54
CA LYS A 54 -8.07 -6.50 3.35
C LYS A 54 -8.62 -6.50 1.95
N TYR A 55 -8.58 -7.65 1.27
CA TYR A 55 -9.10 -7.82 -0.09
C TYR A 55 -8.58 -6.76 -1.08
N GLY A 56 -7.29 -6.42 -0.98
CA GLY A 56 -6.67 -5.38 -1.82
C GLY A 56 -7.02 -3.94 -1.45
N MET A 57 -7.79 -3.70 -0.37
CA MET A 57 -8.20 -2.37 0.07
C MET A 57 -7.61 -2.05 1.45
N ALA A 58 -6.79 -1.01 1.52
CA ALA A 58 -6.31 -0.45 2.78
C ALA A 58 -7.36 0.53 3.31
N MET A 59 -7.91 0.24 4.48
CA MET A 59 -8.93 1.06 5.12
C MET A 59 -8.52 1.39 6.55
N THR A 60 -8.86 2.60 6.97
CA THR A 60 -8.79 2.99 8.39
C THR A 60 -9.77 2.15 9.21
N ASP A 61 -9.57 2.09 10.52
CA ASP A 61 -10.49 1.38 11.43
C ASP A 61 -11.92 1.98 11.43
N ARG A 62 -12.09 3.21 10.91
CA ARG A 62 -13.39 3.87 10.72
C ARG A 62 -14.01 3.62 9.34
N GLY A 63 -13.39 2.78 8.50
CA GLY A 63 -13.89 2.41 7.17
C GLY A 63 -13.53 3.39 6.05
N ALA A 64 -12.74 4.44 6.30
CA ALA A 64 -12.26 5.32 5.25
C ALA A 64 -11.17 4.64 4.40
N LEU A 65 -11.30 4.69 3.07
CA LEU A 65 -10.29 4.17 2.14
C LEU A 65 -9.01 5.00 2.19
N ILE A 66 -7.87 4.32 2.36
CA ILE A 66 -6.53 4.89 2.28
C ILE A 66 -5.96 4.68 0.87
N PHE A 67 -5.94 3.43 0.40
CA PHE A 67 -5.53 3.05 -0.95
C PHE A 67 -6.07 1.67 -1.35
N MET A 68 -5.92 1.33 -2.62
CA MET A 68 -6.21 0.03 -3.23
C MET A 68 -4.94 -0.50 -3.88
N VAL A 69 -4.73 -1.81 -3.81
CA VAL A 69 -3.66 -2.56 -4.47
C VAL A 69 -4.27 -3.32 -5.64
N ARG A 70 -3.66 -3.25 -6.83
CA ARG A 70 -4.11 -3.90 -8.06
C ARG A 70 -3.00 -4.65 -8.78
#